data_AF-A0A7J9XNW5-F1
#
_entry.id   AF-A0A7J9XNW5-F1
#
_cell.length_a   1.000
_cell.length_b   1.000
_cell.length_c   1.000
_cell.angle_alpha   90.00
_cell.angle_beta   90.00
_cell.angle_gamma   90.00
#
_symmetry.space_group_name_H-M   'P 1'
#
loop_
_entity.id
_entity.type
_entity.pdbx_description
1 polymer ?
#
loop_
_entity_poly.entity_id
_entity_poly.type
_entity_poly.pdbx_seq_one_letter_code
_entity_poly.pdbx_strand_id
1 'polypeptide(L)'
;MRQCRAGRAVAARILAAGMVVAAAGCTTDGTGPPNRAPVRPNVVVVMTDDQDVASVAHMPTVRRLLAGEGTSFSRSYASFPLCCPSRATYLTGQYSHNHGVRNNIPPDGGYGRLRERDVELRDLAACQGTGCHQPGAAAGPG
;
A
#
# COMPACT_ATOMS: atom_id res chain seq x y z
N MET A 1 22.16 -37.69 -43.44
CA MET A 1 23.18 -36.70 -43.82
C MET A 1 22.79 -36.06 -45.15
N ARG A 2 22.97 -34.73 -45.25
CA ARG A 2 22.74 -33.84 -46.42
C ARG A 2 21.25 -33.50 -46.65
N GLN A 3 20.69 -32.36 -46.22
CA GLN A 3 21.03 -30.92 -46.16
C GLN A 3 20.08 -30.12 -47.09
N CYS A 4 19.63 -29.00 -46.53
CA CYS A 4 18.73 -27.97 -47.01
C CYS A 4 18.99 -27.42 -48.43
N ARG A 5 17.94 -26.98 -49.11
CA ARG A 5 17.97 -25.79 -49.98
C ARG A 5 16.70 -24.95 -49.83
N ALA A 6 16.92 -23.64 -49.83
CA ALA A 6 16.02 -22.59 -49.43
C ALA A 6 15.17 -22.03 -50.58
N GLY A 7 14.02 -21.44 -50.20
CA GLY A 7 13.56 -20.14 -50.69
C GLY A 7 12.71 -20.12 -51.97
N ARG A 8 11.46 -19.63 -51.85
CA ARG A 8 11.08 -18.26 -52.26
C ARG A 8 9.60 -17.99 -51.97
N ALA A 9 9.33 -16.78 -51.50
CA ALA A 9 8.02 -16.23 -51.18
C ALA A 9 7.23 -15.84 -52.44
N VAL A 10 5.89 -15.98 -52.41
CA VAL A 10 4.98 -15.18 -53.25
C VAL A 10 3.67 -14.88 -52.49
N ALA A 11 3.54 -13.60 -52.19
CA ALA A 11 2.36 -12.73 -52.20
C ALA A 11 0.98 -13.19 -51.69
N ALA A 12 0.49 -12.38 -50.75
CA ALA A 12 -0.86 -12.28 -50.23
C ALA A 12 -1.96 -12.14 -51.29
N ARG A 13 -3.14 -12.72 -50.99
CA ARG A 13 -4.45 -12.18 -51.40
C ARG A 13 -5.51 -12.39 -50.31
N ILE A 14 -5.97 -11.26 -49.78
CA ILE A 14 -7.16 -11.06 -48.94
C ILE A 14 -8.40 -11.51 -49.74
N LEU A 15 -9.38 -12.15 -49.10
CA LEU A 15 -10.81 -11.89 -49.31
C LEU A 15 -11.66 -12.63 -48.26
N ALA A 16 -12.43 -11.83 -47.53
CA ALA A 16 -13.40 -12.23 -46.53
C ALA A 16 -14.56 -13.03 -47.14
N ALA A 17 -15.00 -14.09 -46.47
CA ALA A 17 -16.33 -14.66 -46.65
C ALA A 17 -16.70 -15.49 -45.42
N GLY A 18 -17.91 -15.27 -44.90
CA GLY A 18 -18.61 -16.26 -44.07
C GLY A 18 -18.77 -15.89 -42.60
N MET A 19 -19.66 -14.94 -42.33
CA MET A 19 -20.40 -14.89 -41.07
C MET A 19 -21.27 -16.15 -40.97
N VAL A 20 -20.73 -17.23 -40.38
CA VAL A 20 -21.53 -18.38 -39.96
C VAL A 20 -21.91 -18.15 -38.49
N VAL A 21 -23.12 -17.65 -38.30
CA VAL A 21 -23.80 -17.64 -37.00
C VAL A 21 -24.12 -19.09 -36.64
N ALA A 22 -23.24 -19.72 -35.88
CA ALA A 22 -23.56 -20.96 -35.18
C ALA A 22 -24.21 -20.60 -33.84
N ALA A 23 -25.54 -20.60 -33.83
CA ALA A 23 -26.34 -20.57 -32.61
C ALA A 23 -26.18 -21.90 -31.85
N ALA A 24 -25.03 -22.09 -31.21
CA ALA A 24 -24.85 -23.12 -30.20
C ALA A 24 -25.27 -22.50 -28.87
N GLY A 25 -26.51 -22.79 -28.46
CA GLY A 25 -27.04 -22.40 -27.15
C GLY A 25 -26.15 -22.95 -26.04
N CYS A 26 -25.31 -22.09 -25.48
CA CYS A 26 -24.67 -22.31 -24.20
C CYS A 26 -25.70 -22.02 -23.11
N THR A 27 -26.43 -23.06 -22.68
CA THR A 27 -27.05 -23.07 -21.35
C THR A 27 -25.91 -23.01 -20.34
N THR A 28 -25.55 -21.80 -19.94
CA THR A 28 -24.76 -21.58 -18.75
C THR A 28 -25.70 -21.82 -17.57
N ASP A 29 -25.70 -23.05 -17.06
CA ASP A 29 -26.20 -23.29 -15.71
C ASP A 29 -25.42 -22.35 -14.78
N GLY A 30 -26.12 -21.32 -14.31
CA GLY A 30 -25.61 -20.22 -13.50
C GLY A 30 -25.24 -20.63 -12.08
N THR A 31 -24.64 -21.80 -11.90
CA THR A 31 -24.03 -22.22 -10.64
C THR A 31 -22.53 -22.10 -10.76
N GLY A 32 -22.05 -20.86 -10.89
CA GLY A 32 -20.66 -20.55 -10.59
C GLY A 32 -20.36 -20.89 -9.12
N PRO A 33 -19.12 -21.30 -8.78
CA PRO A 33 -18.76 -21.56 -7.39
C PRO A 33 -19.13 -20.34 -6.54
N PRO A 34 -19.65 -20.54 -5.30
CA PRO A 34 -20.03 -19.43 -4.44
C PRO A 34 -18.87 -18.45 -4.36
N ASN A 35 -19.14 -17.20 -4.78
CA ASN A 35 -18.18 -16.11 -4.72
C ASN A 35 -17.81 -15.88 -3.26
N ARG A 36 -16.78 -16.59 -2.78
CA ARG A 36 -16.26 -16.43 -1.43
C ARG A 36 -15.68 -15.02 -1.39
N ALA A 37 -16.36 -14.14 -0.65
CA ALA A 37 -15.87 -12.80 -0.41
C ALA A 37 -14.38 -12.89 -0.03
N PRO A 38 -13.49 -12.13 -0.68
CA PRO A 38 -12.07 -12.17 -0.40
C PRO A 38 -11.84 -11.99 1.11
N VAL A 39 -11.07 -12.90 1.71
CA VAL A 39 -10.69 -12.75 3.12
C VAL A 39 -9.82 -11.51 3.22
N ARG A 40 -10.32 -10.47 3.90
CA ARG A 40 -9.57 -9.24 4.13
C ARG A 40 -8.57 -9.49 5.27
N PRO A 41 -7.26 -9.35 5.04
CA PRO A 41 -6.28 -9.51 6.11
C PRO A 41 -6.38 -8.34 7.10
N ASN A 42 -6.07 -8.61 8.37
CA ASN A 42 -5.81 -7.56 9.34
C ASN A 42 -4.40 -7.01 9.11
N VAL A 43 -4.27 -5.70 8.98
CA VAL A 43 -2.99 -5.02 8.78
C VAL A 43 -2.60 -4.31 10.08
N VAL A 44 -1.48 -4.70 10.67
CA VAL A 44 -0.91 -4.06 11.86
C VAL A 44 0.42 -3.43 11.48
N VAL A 45 0.55 -2.13 11.74
CA VAL A 45 1.79 -1.38 11.52
C VAL A 45 2.49 -1.17 12.85
N VAL A 46 3.77 -1.55 12.92
CA VAL A 46 4.66 -1.26 14.04
C VAL A 46 5.77 -0.35 13.54
N MET A 47 5.89 0.84 14.13
CA MET A 47 6.92 1.83 13.83
C MET A 47 7.63 2.21 15.13
N THR A 48 8.94 2.06 15.15
CA THR A 48 9.79 2.41 16.28
C THR A 48 10.25 3.87 16.19
N ASP A 49 10.62 4.43 17.34
CA ASP A 49 11.12 5.81 17.44
C ASP A 49 12.64 5.81 17.64
N ASP A 50 13.32 6.71 16.92
CA ASP A 50 14.78 6.91 16.98
C ASP A 50 15.63 5.63 16.83
N GLN A 51 15.09 4.60 16.17
CA GLN A 51 15.80 3.34 15.97
C GLN A 51 16.79 3.44 14.80
N ASP A 52 18.07 3.17 15.06
CA ASP A 52 19.07 2.95 14.02
C ASP A 52 19.03 1.49 13.49
N VAL A 53 19.52 1.29 12.26
CA VAL A 53 19.48 -0.03 11.59
C VAL A 53 20.33 -1.09 12.31
N ALA A 54 21.45 -0.71 12.92
CA ALA A 54 22.37 -1.66 13.56
C ALA A 54 21.77 -2.23 14.85
N SER A 55 20.94 -1.47 15.56
CA SER A 55 20.26 -1.91 16.79
C SER A 55 19.46 -3.22 16.64
N VAL A 56 18.95 -3.51 15.44
CA VAL A 56 18.17 -4.72 15.14
C VAL A 56 18.97 -5.99 15.43
N ALA A 57 20.30 -5.95 15.35
CA ALA A 57 21.17 -7.08 15.68
C ALA A 57 20.95 -7.61 17.11
N HIS A 58 20.55 -6.72 18.03
CA HIS A 58 20.31 -6.99 19.45
C HIS A 58 18.85 -7.31 19.78
N MET A 59 17.98 -7.46 18.78
CA MET A 59 16.56 -7.76 18.96
C MET A 59 16.21 -9.19 18.51
N PRO A 60 16.56 -10.23 19.31
CA PRO A 60 16.44 -11.63 18.89
C PRO A 60 15.01 -12.03 18.53
N THR A 61 14.01 -11.51 19.26
CA THR A 61 12.59 -11.78 18.97
C THR A 61 12.15 -11.20 17.62
N VAL A 62 12.54 -9.96 17.31
CA VAL A 62 12.24 -9.32 16.02
C VAL A 62 12.93 -10.05 14.88
N ARG A 63 14.21 -10.42 15.06
CA ARG A 63 14.97 -11.17 14.07
C ARG A 63 14.34 -12.53 13.78
N ARG A 64 13.89 -13.24 14.82
CA ARG A 64 13.25 -14.56 14.68
C ARG A 64 11.86 -14.48 14.08
N LEU A 65 10.98 -13.63 14.63
CA LEU A 65 9.56 -13.63 14.28
C LEU A 65 9.21 -12.77 13.07
N LEU A 66 9.93 -11.67 12.83
CA LEU A 66 9.61 -10.73 11.74
C LEU A 66 10.59 -10.85 10.57
N ALA A 67 11.90 -10.85 10.84
CA ALA A 67 12.88 -10.91 9.76
C ALA A 67 13.05 -12.34 9.18
N GLY A 68 12.95 -13.38 10.03
CA GLY A 68 13.08 -14.78 9.62
C GLY A 68 11.87 -15.35 8.89
N GLU A 69 10.66 -14.93 9.28
CA GLU A 69 9.38 -15.38 8.70
C GLU A 69 8.82 -14.40 7.65
N GLY A 70 9.43 -13.23 7.51
CA GLY A 70 8.94 -12.12 6.69
C GLY A 70 9.92 -11.67 5.61
N THR A 71 9.67 -10.48 5.07
CA THR A 71 10.55 -9.84 4.08
C THR A 71 11.27 -8.66 4.72
N SER A 72 12.59 -8.60 4.57
CA SER A 72 13.43 -7.50 5.04
C SER A 72 13.90 -6.64 3.87
N PHE A 73 13.89 -5.31 4.05
CA PHE A 73 14.38 -4.37 3.05
C PHE A 73 15.78 -3.88 3.45
N SER A 74 16.79 -4.14 2.60
CA SER A 74 18.16 -3.63 2.81
C SER A 74 18.30 -2.12 2.58
N ARG A 75 17.31 -1.51 1.92
CA ARG A 75 17.22 -0.09 1.61
C ARG A 75 15.82 0.43 1.95
N SER A 76 15.67 0.94 3.17
CA SER A 76 14.49 1.67 3.62
C SER A 76 14.94 3.07 4.06
N TYR A 77 14.16 4.09 3.72
CA TYR A 77 14.55 5.49 3.90
C TYR A 77 13.42 6.27 4.56
N ALA A 78 13.78 7.08 5.56
CA ALA A 78 12.94 8.19 6.01
C ALA A 78 13.30 9.42 5.16
N SER A 79 12.30 10.02 4.51
CA SER A 79 12.50 11.23 3.69
C SER A 79 12.83 12.46 4.52
N PHE A 80 12.54 12.43 5.82
CA PHE A 80 12.81 13.51 6.75
C PHE A 80 13.28 12.95 8.11
N PRO A 81 14.47 13.34 8.63
CA PRO A 81 15.05 12.75 9.85
C PRO A 81 14.55 13.40 11.14
N LEU A 82 13.26 13.73 11.22
CA LEU A 82 12.60 14.23 12.44
C LEU A 82 11.29 13.46 12.67
N CYS A 83 10.96 13.20 13.94
CA CYS A 83 9.83 12.37 14.36
C CYS A 83 8.49 12.79 13.72
N CYS A 84 8.04 14.02 13.93
CA CYS A 84 6.74 14.50 13.44
C CYS A 84 6.64 14.50 11.91
N PRO A 85 7.57 15.08 11.14
CA PRO A 85 7.48 15.04 9.68
C PRO A 85 7.63 13.62 9.13
N SER A 86 8.47 12.75 9.73
CA SER A 86 8.60 11.35 9.32
C SER A 86 7.27 10.59 9.49
N ARG A 87 6.63 10.70 10.66
CA ARG A 87 5.32 10.07 10.91
C ARG A 87 4.22 10.64 10.02
N ALA A 88 4.22 11.95 9.79
CA ALA A 88 3.28 12.59 8.87
C ALA A 88 3.46 12.10 7.43
N THR A 89 4.70 11.99 6.93
CA THR A 89 4.97 11.42 5.61
C THR A 89 4.52 9.96 5.53
N TYR A 90 4.75 9.17 6.58
CA TYR A 90 4.31 7.77 6.64
C TYR A 90 2.77 7.65 6.55
N LEU A 91 2.04 8.45 7.33
CA LEU A 91 0.58 8.39 7.41
C LEU A 91 -0.13 8.95 6.17
N THR A 92 0.42 10.00 5.57
CA THR A 92 -0.21 10.69 4.43
C THR A 92 0.26 10.19 3.08
N GLY A 93 1.42 9.51 3.02
CA GLY A 93 2.10 9.17 1.77
C GLY A 93 2.67 10.39 1.02
N GLN A 94 2.67 11.58 1.63
CA GLN A 94 3.14 12.82 1.02
C GLN A 94 4.49 13.27 1.62
N TYR A 95 5.31 13.99 0.87
CA TYR A 95 6.51 14.63 1.42
C TYR A 95 6.17 15.78 2.37
N SER A 96 7.10 16.12 3.27
CA SER A 96 6.95 17.21 4.26
C SER A 96 6.63 18.58 3.69
N HIS A 97 7.09 18.87 2.46
CA HIS A 97 6.75 20.13 1.79
C HIS A 97 5.27 20.19 1.39
N ASN A 98 4.61 19.05 1.16
CA ASN A 98 3.21 18.94 0.78
C ASN A 98 2.29 18.97 2.02
N HIS A 99 2.49 18.07 3.00
CA HIS A 99 1.65 18.04 4.21
C HIS A 99 1.99 19.15 5.21
N GLY A 100 3.19 19.74 5.16
CA GLY A 100 3.54 20.98 5.89
C GLY A 100 3.98 20.81 7.33
N VAL A 101 3.94 19.59 7.87
CA VAL A 101 4.67 19.26 9.11
C VAL A 101 6.15 19.22 8.74
N ARG A 102 6.93 20.19 9.23
CA ARG A 102 8.34 20.39 8.88
C ARG A 102 9.26 20.39 10.10
N ASN A 103 8.70 20.34 11.30
CA ASN A 103 9.44 20.32 12.56
C ASN A 103 8.74 19.39 13.58
N ASN A 104 9.38 19.14 14.71
CA ASN A 104 8.76 18.46 15.86
C ASN A 104 7.97 19.41 16.76
N ILE A 105 8.34 20.68 16.77
CA ILE A 105 7.76 21.71 17.64
C ILE A 105 6.86 22.69 16.86
N PRO A 106 5.84 23.28 17.51
CA PRO A 106 5.10 24.40 16.95
C PRO A 106 6.01 25.58 16.56
N PRO A 107 5.60 26.41 15.59
CA PRO A 107 4.35 26.33 14.84
C PRO A 107 4.40 25.35 13.68
N ASP A 108 5.52 24.72 13.35
CA ASP A 108 5.65 23.90 12.13
C ASP A 108 5.67 22.38 12.39
N GLY A 109 5.29 21.96 13.58
CA GLY A 109 5.39 20.58 14.03
C GLY A 109 4.20 20.06 14.80
N GLY A 110 4.21 18.74 15.03
CA GLY A 110 3.20 18.03 15.79
C GLY A 110 1.90 17.72 15.04
N TYR A 111 1.03 16.96 15.69
CA TYR A 111 -0.27 16.53 15.16
C TYR A 111 -1.21 17.71 14.86
N GLY A 112 -1.11 18.81 15.62
CA GLY A 112 -1.90 20.02 15.38
C GLY A 112 -1.74 20.54 13.96
N ARG A 113 -0.50 20.57 13.45
CA ARG A 113 -0.20 21.04 12.09
C ARG A 113 -0.63 20.10 11.00
N LEU A 114 -0.59 18.79 11.27
CA LEU A 114 -1.09 17.78 10.34
C LEU A 114 -2.61 17.92 10.16
N ARG A 115 -3.34 18.03 11.27
CA ARG A 115 -4.82 18.13 11.29
C ARG A 115 -5.35 19.39 10.61
N GLU A 116 -4.58 20.46 10.63
CA GLU A 116 -4.94 21.72 9.96
C GLU A 116 -4.86 21.61 8.42
N ARG A 117 -3.96 20.78 7.88
CA ARG A 117 -3.66 20.76 6.44
C ARG A 117 -4.18 19.52 5.69
N ASP A 118 -4.36 18.39 6.37
CA ASP A 118 -4.84 17.16 5.72
C ASP A 118 -6.34 16.94 5.92
N VAL A 119 -7.12 17.25 4.89
CA VAL A 119 -8.57 17.03 4.84
C VAL A 119 -8.95 15.54 4.93
N GLU A 120 -8.12 14.64 4.39
CA GLU A 120 -8.33 13.18 4.47
C GLU A 120 -8.08 12.59 5.87
N LEU A 121 -7.16 13.18 6.65
CA LEU A 121 -6.89 12.73 8.02
C LEU A 121 -7.93 13.21 9.03
N ARG A 122 -8.72 14.25 8.69
CA ARG A 122 -9.93 14.60 9.43
C ARG A 122 -10.96 13.47 9.35
N ASP A 123 -11.02 12.77 8.23
CA ASP A 123 -11.95 11.66 8.02
C ASP A 123 -11.42 10.33 8.60
N LEU A 124 -10.09 10.14 8.69
CA LEU A 124 -9.51 9.05 9.49
C LEU A 124 -9.75 9.23 11.01
N ALA A 125 -9.83 10.47 11.50
CA ALA A 125 -10.32 10.76 12.86
C ALA A 125 -11.86 10.61 12.96
N ALA A 126 -12.58 10.66 11.84
CA ALA A 126 -14.01 10.35 11.73
C ALA A 126 -14.31 8.85 11.62
N CYS A 127 -13.30 7.97 11.65
CA CYS A 127 -13.46 6.58 12.12
C CYS A 127 -13.78 6.55 13.63
N GLN A 128 -14.85 7.25 14.04
CA GLN A 128 -15.54 7.09 15.32
C GLN A 128 -16.50 5.89 15.28
N GLY A 129 -16.28 4.94 14.36
CA GLY A 129 -16.86 3.60 14.41
C GLY A 129 -15.86 2.64 15.06
N THR A 130 -15.97 2.49 16.37
CA THR A 130 -15.27 1.51 17.23
C THR A 130 -13.73 1.59 17.29
N GLY A 131 -13.20 2.16 18.38
CA GLY A 131 -11.98 1.60 19.01
C GLY A 131 -10.73 2.48 19.13
N CYS A 132 -10.71 3.73 18.69
CA CYS A 132 -9.55 4.60 18.94
C CYS A 132 -9.65 5.28 20.33
N HIS A 133 -9.14 4.62 21.37
CA HIS A 133 -8.97 5.21 22.69
C HIS A 133 -7.83 6.25 22.66
N GLN A 134 -8.14 7.54 22.85
CA GLN A 134 -7.12 8.57 23.07
C GLN A 134 -6.86 8.71 24.59
N PRO A 135 -5.70 8.33 25.11
CA PRO A 135 -5.33 8.69 26.47
C PRO A 135 -4.92 10.18 26.47
N GLY A 136 -5.64 11.01 27.22
CA GLY A 136 -5.18 12.36 27.57
C GLY A 136 -5.94 13.55 26.97
N ALA A 137 -7.16 13.38 26.45
CA ALA A 137 -8.02 14.54 26.16
C ALA A 137 -8.48 15.19 27.47
N ALA A 138 -7.70 16.17 27.95
CA ALA A 138 -8.09 17.04 29.04
C ALA A 138 -9.44 17.70 28.71
N ALA A 139 -10.37 17.63 29.67
CA ALA A 139 -11.64 18.32 29.62
C ALA A 139 -11.42 19.82 29.34
N GLY A 140 -12.06 20.34 28.29
CA GLY A 140 -12.13 21.79 28.05
C GLY A 140 -12.97 22.48 29.12
N PRO A 141 -12.81 23.79 29.33
CA PRO A 141 -13.60 24.53 30.30
C PRO A 141 -15.05 24.65 29.81
N GLY A 142 -15.98 24.57 30.77
CA GLY A 142 -17.43 24.64 30.55
C GLY A 142 -17.95 26.02 30.18
#